data_AF-A0A1J4SED8-F1
#
_entry.id   AF-A0A1J4SED8-F1
#
_cell.length_a   1.000
_cell.length_b   1.000
_cell.length_c   1.000
_cell.angle_alpha   90.00
_cell.angle_beta   90.00
_cell.angle_gamma   90.00
#
_symmetry.space_group_name_H-M   'P 1'
#
loop_
_entity.id
_entity.type
_entity.pdbx_description
1 polymer ?
#
loop_
_entity_poly.entity_id
_entity_poly.type
_entity_poly.pdbx_seq_one_letter_code
_entity_poly.pdbx_strand_id
1 'polypeptide(L)'
;MAITFFFTSPSESDFARPDQGSGDLNSFIRDVAASLSKENLLEASTYIAARAREEWTNAPFLRSEMSAKYEAESDRVEAPALDKSLTYSGYIQIGDYSLAIINGIEYEAGDEIERGGYMIKSISPTRVVVGPAGDVNNIILPLEESKTLEENHGDSDRSP
;
A
#
# COMPACT_ATOMS: atom_id res chain seq x y z
N MET A 1 17.03 9.86 -23.33
CA MET A 1 15.67 9.36 -23.61
C MET A 1 14.70 10.32 -22.96
N ALA A 2 13.87 11.01 -23.74
CA ALA A 2 12.85 11.95 -23.24
C ALA A 2 11.49 11.31 -23.51
N ILE A 3 10.66 11.16 -22.47
CA ILE A 3 9.33 10.57 -22.59
C ILE A 3 8.35 11.73 -22.79
N THR A 4 7.80 11.80 -24.00
CA THR A 4 6.73 12.73 -24.38
C THR A 4 5.40 12.07 -24.07
N PHE A 5 4.57 12.72 -23.26
CA PHE A 5 3.20 12.28 -22.97
C PHE A 5 2.24 12.86 -24.02
N PHE A 6 1.45 12.00 -24.67
CA PHE A 6 0.34 12.38 -25.53
C PHE A 6 -0.96 12.41 -24.70
N PHE A 7 -1.53 13.60 -24.52
CA PHE A 7 -2.92 13.76 -24.07
C PHE A 7 -3.81 13.80 -25.31
N THR A 8 -4.76 12.86 -25.41
CA THR A 8 -5.86 12.91 -26.38
C THR A 8 -7.14 13.34 -25.66
N SER A 9 -7.81 14.34 -26.22
CA SER A 9 -9.15 14.83 -25.82
C SER A 9 -9.91 15.18 -27.11
N PRO A 10 -11.26 15.24 -27.09
CA PRO A 10 -12.18 14.15 -27.37
C PRO A 10 -12.86 14.33 -28.74
N SER A 11 -13.46 13.27 -29.30
CA SER A 11 -14.35 13.42 -30.46
C SER A 11 -15.76 13.78 -29.99
N GLU A 12 -16.21 14.98 -30.36
CA GLU A 12 -17.60 15.44 -30.21
C GLU A 12 -18.57 14.54 -30.99
N SER A 13 -19.66 14.12 -30.34
CA SER A 13 -20.95 13.91 -31.01
C SER A 13 -22.08 14.23 -30.02
N ASP A 14 -22.76 15.34 -30.31
CA ASP A 14 -24.10 15.77 -29.91
C ASP A 14 -24.48 15.76 -28.42
N PHE A 15 -24.15 16.85 -27.72
CA PHE A 15 -25.11 17.51 -26.82
C PHE A 15 -24.91 19.03 -26.86
N ALA A 16 -25.98 19.75 -27.22
CA ALA A 16 -26.02 21.20 -27.22
C ALA A 16 -25.99 21.80 -25.80
N ARG A 17 -25.10 22.78 -25.62
CA ARG A 17 -24.81 23.78 -24.54
C ARG A 17 -25.82 23.99 -23.38
N PRO A 18 -25.30 24.38 -22.18
CA PRO A 18 -24.95 25.79 -22.00
C PRO A 18 -23.50 26.03 -21.56
N ASP A 19 -23.03 27.23 -21.92
CA ASP A 19 -21.70 27.79 -21.80
C ASP A 19 -21.29 28.18 -20.36
N GLN A 20 -21.58 27.34 -19.36
CA GLN A 20 -21.45 27.74 -17.94
C GLN A 20 -20.24 27.16 -17.20
N GLY A 21 -19.53 26.19 -17.79
CA GLY A 21 -18.45 25.47 -17.09
C GLY A 21 -17.26 26.33 -16.65
N SER A 22 -16.98 27.43 -17.34
CA SER A 22 -15.90 28.37 -16.96
C SER A 22 -16.35 29.42 -15.94
N GLY A 23 -17.62 29.83 -16.00
CA GLY A 23 -18.21 30.78 -15.05
C GLY A 23 -18.40 30.18 -13.67
N ASP A 24 -18.91 28.95 -13.61
CA ASP A 24 -19.17 28.21 -12.38
C ASP A 24 -17.87 27.77 -11.68
N LEU A 25 -16.83 27.39 -12.43
CA LEU A 25 -15.52 27.10 -11.86
C LEU A 25 -14.87 28.36 -11.28
N ASN A 26 -14.98 29.49 -11.98
CA ASN A 26 -14.36 30.73 -11.54
C ASN A 26 -15.09 31.36 -10.34
N SER A 27 -16.40 31.16 -10.22
CA SER A 27 -17.15 31.51 -9.01
C SER A 27 -16.79 30.59 -7.85
N PHE A 28 -16.72 29.27 -8.08
CA PHE A 28 -16.28 28.32 -7.07
C PHE A 28 -14.86 28.61 -6.55
N ILE A 29 -13.89 28.86 -7.44
CA ILE A 29 -12.52 29.21 -7.03
C ILE A 29 -12.51 30.51 -6.21
N ARG A 30 -13.34 31.49 -6.57
CA ARG A 30 -13.49 32.73 -5.78
C ARG A 30 -14.14 32.49 -4.43
N ASP A 31 -15.14 31.63 -4.34
CA ASP A 31 -15.82 31.30 -3.09
C ASP A 31 -14.91 30.50 -2.15
N VAL A 32 -14.11 29.58 -2.69
CA VAL A 32 -13.05 28.87 -1.95
C VAL A 32 -11.98 29.86 -1.50
N ALA A 33 -11.50 30.75 -2.39
CA ALA A 33 -10.50 31.75 -2.01
C ALA A 33 -11.03 32.77 -0.96
N ALA A 34 -12.31 33.14 -1.04
CA ALA A 34 -12.97 34.03 -0.09
C ALA A 34 -13.22 33.36 1.26
N SER A 35 -13.54 32.05 1.27
CA SER A 35 -13.71 31.27 2.50
C SER A 35 -12.38 30.94 3.19
N LEU A 36 -11.26 30.89 2.45
CA LEU A 36 -9.88 30.80 2.97
C LEU A 36 -9.34 32.13 3.52
N SER A 37 -10.21 32.99 4.06
CA SER A 37 -9.81 34.19 4.77
C SER A 37 -8.91 33.83 5.96
N LYS A 38 -7.98 34.75 6.29
CA LYS A 38 -6.95 34.53 7.33
C LYS A 38 -7.52 34.09 8.68
N GLU A 39 -8.75 34.48 9.00
CA GLU A 39 -9.44 34.13 10.24
C GLU A 39 -9.78 32.62 10.30
N ASN A 40 -10.31 32.03 9.21
CA ASN A 40 -10.57 30.59 9.11
C ASN A 40 -9.28 29.75 9.13
N LEU A 41 -8.21 30.23 8.46
CA LEU A 41 -6.91 29.56 8.47
C LEU A 41 -6.25 29.60 9.86
N LEU A 42 -6.46 30.69 10.62
CA LEU A 42 -5.94 30.81 11.98
C LEU A 42 -6.63 29.83 12.93
N GLU A 43 -7.94 29.63 12.78
CA GLU A 43 -8.69 28.65 13.58
C GLU A 43 -8.26 27.21 13.27
N ALA A 44 -8.14 26.84 12.00
CA ALA A 44 -7.66 25.51 11.59
C ALA A 44 -6.22 25.24 12.04
N SER A 45 -5.32 26.22 11.89
CA SER A 45 -3.93 26.08 12.36
C SER A 45 -3.84 26.04 13.89
N THR A 46 -4.69 26.76 14.61
CA THR A 46 -4.81 26.68 16.07
C THR A 46 -5.32 25.31 16.50
N TYR A 47 -6.32 24.77 15.81
CA TYR A 47 -6.85 23.42 16.04
C TYR A 47 -5.78 22.34 15.82
N ILE A 48 -5.05 22.39 14.70
CA ILE A 48 -3.96 21.47 14.39
C ILE A 48 -2.84 21.58 15.43
N ALA A 49 -2.44 22.80 15.80
CA ALA A 49 -1.41 23.02 16.82
C ALA A 49 -1.84 22.57 18.22
N ALA A 50 -3.12 22.70 18.58
CA ALA A 50 -3.68 22.21 19.83
C ALA A 50 -3.66 20.68 19.87
N ARG A 51 -4.15 20.02 18.81
CA ARG A 51 -4.15 18.55 18.69
C ARG A 51 -2.76 17.95 18.65
N ALA A 52 -1.80 18.60 17.99
CA ALA A 52 -0.42 18.11 17.91
C ALA A 52 0.30 18.10 19.27
N ARG A 53 -0.17 18.91 20.24
CA ARG A 53 0.36 18.98 21.61
C ARG A 53 -0.35 18.04 22.57
N GLU A 54 -1.44 17.40 22.16
CA GLU A 54 -2.11 16.40 22.98
C GLU A 54 -1.24 15.14 23.10
N GLU A 55 -1.27 14.52 24.26
CA GLU A 55 -0.56 13.28 24.53
C GLU A 55 -1.18 12.17 23.68
N TRP A 56 -0.34 11.45 22.93
CA TRP A 56 -0.81 10.37 22.10
C TRP A 56 -1.16 9.20 23.01
N THR A 57 -2.46 8.99 23.23
CA THR A 57 -2.97 7.92 24.10
C THR A 57 -2.68 6.53 23.56
N ASN A 58 -2.42 6.41 22.25
CA ASN A 58 -1.97 5.20 21.59
C ASN A 58 -0.74 5.50 20.73
N ALA A 59 0.29 4.67 20.86
CA ALA A 59 1.48 4.79 20.01
C ALA A 59 1.07 4.52 18.55
N PRO A 60 1.19 5.51 17.65
CA PRO A 60 0.75 5.39 16.26
C PRO A 60 1.73 4.59 15.41
N PHE A 61 2.93 4.38 15.96
CA PHE A 61 4.02 3.65 15.35
C PHE A 61 4.23 2.42 16.20
N LEU A 62 4.32 1.27 15.54
CA LEU A 62 4.72 0.03 16.16
C LEU A 62 6.13 0.20 16.74
N ARG A 63 6.26 0.05 18.06
CA ARG A 63 7.58 -0.11 18.68
C ARG A 63 8.01 -1.54 18.41
N SER A 64 8.91 -1.71 17.43
CA SER A 64 9.56 -3.00 17.22
C SER A 64 10.44 -3.28 18.43
N GLU A 65 10.01 -4.19 19.30
CA GLU A 65 10.84 -4.75 20.37
C GLU A 65 11.71 -5.89 19.85
N MET A 66 12.21 -5.77 18.61
CA MET A 66 13.18 -6.71 18.05
C MET A 66 14.56 -6.37 18.61
N SER A 67 14.78 -6.61 19.90
CA SER A 67 16.13 -6.97 20.33
C SER A 67 16.41 -8.32 19.67
N ALA A 68 17.10 -8.30 18.54
CA ALA A 68 17.49 -9.51 17.83
C ALA A 68 18.39 -10.36 18.74
N LYS A 69 17.75 -11.22 19.55
CA LYS A 69 18.40 -12.34 20.17
C LYS A 69 18.52 -13.41 19.09
N TYR A 70 19.63 -13.35 18.37
CA TYR A 70 20.12 -14.49 17.61
C TYR A 70 20.55 -15.57 18.61
N GLU A 71 19.60 -16.36 19.08
CA GLU A 71 19.91 -17.64 19.70
C GLU A 71 20.18 -18.62 18.55
N ALA A 72 21.47 -18.78 18.25
CA ALA A 72 21.96 -19.74 17.29
C ALA A 72 21.72 -21.16 17.84
N GLU A 73 20.53 -21.71 17.61
CA GLU A 73 20.29 -23.13 17.80
C GLU A 73 20.38 -23.82 16.43
N SER A 74 21.61 -24.23 16.13
CA SER A 74 21.92 -25.09 14.99
C SER A 74 21.43 -26.49 15.31
N ASP A 75 20.26 -26.87 14.81
CA ASP A 75 19.99 -28.25 14.44
C ASP A 75 19.32 -28.29 13.08
N ARG A 76 20.03 -28.89 12.12
CA ARG A 76 19.54 -29.16 10.77
C ARG A 76 18.40 -30.17 10.87
N VAL A 77 17.18 -29.68 10.90
CA VAL A 77 15.98 -30.50 10.73
C VAL A 77 15.65 -30.53 9.24
N GLU A 78 15.49 -31.74 8.70
CA GLU A 78 14.99 -31.98 7.34
C GLU A 78 13.79 -31.10 7.01
N ALA A 79 13.79 -30.53 5.79
CA ALA A 79 12.78 -29.59 5.34
C ALA A 79 11.36 -30.15 5.56
N PRO A 80 10.56 -29.56 6.46
CA PRO A 80 9.19 -29.98 6.65
C PRO A 80 8.37 -29.54 5.44
N ALA A 81 7.49 -30.42 4.98
CA ALA A 81 6.49 -30.12 3.98
C ALA A 81 5.71 -28.87 4.40
N LEU A 82 5.54 -27.95 3.45
CA LEU A 82 4.88 -26.66 3.58
C LEU A 82 3.42 -26.85 4.04
N ASP A 83 3.14 -26.87 5.34
CA ASP A 83 1.78 -27.02 5.88
C ASP A 83 1.01 -25.69 5.92
N LYS A 84 1.71 -24.57 5.77
CA LYS A 84 1.16 -23.23 5.57
C LYS A 84 1.53 -22.69 4.20
N SER A 85 0.52 -22.38 3.39
CA SER A 85 0.69 -21.61 2.16
C SER A 85 1.44 -20.30 2.48
N LEU A 86 2.59 -20.08 1.86
CA LEU A 86 3.30 -18.81 1.95
C LEU A 86 2.54 -17.76 1.14
N THR A 87 2.07 -16.71 1.79
CA THR A 87 1.36 -15.59 1.17
C THR A 87 2.25 -14.36 1.20
N TYR A 88 2.59 -13.83 0.03
CA TYR A 88 3.27 -12.54 -0.07
C TYR A 88 2.24 -11.42 0.06
N SER A 89 2.14 -10.83 1.24
CA SER A 89 1.08 -9.91 1.65
C SER A 89 1.44 -8.43 1.50
N GLY A 90 2.71 -8.10 1.22
CA GLY A 90 3.09 -6.69 1.10
C GLY A 90 4.56 -6.42 0.80
N TYR A 91 4.85 -5.18 0.43
CA TYR A 91 6.17 -4.70 0.06
C TYR A 91 6.44 -3.33 0.69
N ILE A 92 7.63 -3.12 1.24
CA ILE A 92 8.08 -1.82 1.74
C ILE A 92 9.43 -1.50 1.12
N GLN A 93 9.59 -0.28 0.59
CA GLN A 93 10.86 0.23 0.09
C GLN A 93 11.24 1.53 0.80
N ILE A 94 12.46 1.57 1.35
CA ILE A 94 13.02 2.74 2.04
C ILE A 94 14.39 3.02 1.42
N GLY A 95 14.42 3.92 0.43
CA GLY A 95 15.63 4.15 -0.37
C GLY A 95 16.04 2.88 -1.10
N ASP A 96 17.24 2.38 -0.80
CA ASP A 96 17.81 1.16 -1.39
C ASP A 96 17.42 -0.11 -0.61
N TYR A 97 16.76 0.01 0.53
CA TYR A 97 16.32 -1.12 1.35
C TYR A 97 14.91 -1.58 0.94
N SER A 98 14.73 -2.90 0.84
CA SER A 98 13.47 -3.54 0.46
C SER A 98 13.11 -4.64 1.47
N LEU A 99 11.87 -4.61 1.95
CA LEU A 99 11.30 -5.61 2.84
C LEU A 99 10.12 -6.32 2.16
N ALA A 100 10.08 -7.64 2.30
CA ALA A 100 8.95 -8.47 1.90
C ALA A 100 8.10 -8.79 3.12
N ILE A 101 6.79 -8.62 3.03
CA ILE A 101 5.86 -9.07 4.08
C ILE A 101 5.31 -10.42 3.63
N ILE A 102 5.71 -11.50 4.28
CA ILE A 102 5.23 -12.86 4.00
C ILE A 102 4.47 -13.37 5.23
N ASN A 103 3.22 -13.77 5.04
CA ASN A 103 2.32 -14.16 6.14
C ASN A 103 2.22 -13.11 7.26
N GLY A 104 2.35 -11.82 6.92
CA GLY A 104 2.33 -10.71 7.88
C GLY A 104 3.66 -10.45 8.62
N ILE A 105 4.72 -11.22 8.35
CA ILE A 105 6.05 -11.02 8.94
C ILE A 105 6.97 -10.37 7.92
N GLU A 106 7.77 -9.39 8.34
CA GLU A 106 8.74 -8.72 7.47
C GLU A 106 10.05 -9.51 7.33
N TYR A 107 10.57 -9.57 6.11
CA TYR A 107 11.83 -10.24 5.77
C TYR A 107 12.68 -9.39 4.82
N GLU A 108 14.00 -9.44 5.03
CA GLU A 108 15.03 -8.92 4.14
C GLU A 108 15.55 -10.00 3.18
N ALA A 109 16.30 -9.57 2.15
CA ALA A 109 16.99 -10.51 1.28
C ALA A 109 18.10 -11.23 2.07
N GLY A 110 18.09 -12.56 2.03
CA GLY A 110 19.00 -13.41 2.80
C GLY A 110 18.39 -13.99 4.07
N ASP A 111 17.22 -13.51 4.52
CA ASP A 111 16.56 -14.05 5.70
C ASP A 111 16.00 -15.45 5.46
N GLU A 112 16.02 -16.27 6.50
CA GLU A 112 15.32 -17.55 6.53
C GLU A 112 13.86 -17.35 6.98
N ILE A 113 12.92 -17.87 6.20
CA ILE A 113 11.51 -17.87 6.55
C ILE A 113 11.29 -18.88 7.67
N GLU A 114 10.69 -18.41 8.76
CA GLU A 114 10.34 -19.25 9.90
C GLU A 114 9.55 -20.49 9.47
N ARG A 115 10.00 -21.67 9.89
CA ARG A 115 9.34 -22.97 9.64
C ARG A 115 9.18 -23.34 8.16
N GLY A 116 10.23 -23.19 7.36
CA GLY A 116 10.20 -23.68 5.98
C GLY A 116 11.54 -24.09 5.36
N GLY A 117 12.68 -23.75 5.98
CA GLY A 117 13.99 -23.97 5.36
C GLY A 117 14.19 -23.20 4.05
N TYR A 118 13.34 -22.20 3.80
CA TYR A 118 13.40 -21.32 2.63
C TYR A 118 14.07 -20.01 3.02
N MET A 119 14.87 -19.49 2.11
CA MET A 119 15.54 -18.20 2.24
C MET A 119 15.00 -17.21 1.21
N ILE A 120 14.89 -15.94 1.58
CA ILE A 120 14.58 -14.85 0.64
C ILE A 120 15.75 -14.64 -0.31
N LYS A 121 15.53 -14.86 -1.61
CA LYS A 121 16.55 -14.67 -2.66
C LYS A 121 16.50 -13.27 -3.25
N SER A 122 15.31 -12.76 -3.52
CA SER A 122 15.12 -11.43 -4.08
C SER A 122 13.71 -10.91 -3.81
N ILE A 123 13.60 -9.61 -3.59
CA ILE A 123 12.34 -8.92 -3.29
C ILE A 123 12.06 -7.91 -4.39
N SER A 124 10.80 -7.83 -4.83
CA SER A 124 10.33 -6.80 -5.77
C SER A 124 8.87 -6.43 -5.46
N PRO A 125 8.37 -5.27 -5.93
CA PRO A 125 7.01 -4.84 -5.63
C PRO A 125 5.90 -5.81 -6.05
N THR A 126 6.16 -6.70 -7.00
CA THR A 126 5.15 -7.61 -7.57
C THR A 126 5.33 -9.05 -7.15
N ARG A 127 6.51 -9.42 -6.63
CA ARG A 127 6.83 -10.79 -6.25
C ARG A 127 8.03 -10.87 -5.32
N VAL A 128 8.08 -11.94 -4.54
CA VAL A 128 9.28 -12.38 -3.82
C VAL A 128 9.70 -13.75 -4.32
N VAL A 129 11.02 -13.96 -4.41
CA VAL A 129 11.61 -15.25 -4.78
C VAL A 129 12.20 -15.87 -3.53
N VAL A 130 11.78 -17.10 -3.23
CA VAL A 130 12.22 -17.86 -2.05
C VAL A 130 12.75 -19.22 -2.50
N GLY A 131 13.71 -19.78 -1.78
CA GLY A 131 14.29 -21.07 -2.15
C GLY A 131 15.23 -21.60 -1.09
N PRO A 132 15.57 -22.90 -1.10
CA PRO A 132 16.54 -23.47 -0.18
C PRO A 132 17.90 -22.77 -0.30
N ALA A 133 18.68 -22.76 0.78
CA ALA A 133 20.05 -22.25 0.75
C ALA A 133 20.90 -23.08 -0.25
N GLY A 134 21.47 -22.41 -1.26
CA GLY A 134 22.36 -23.04 -2.25
C GLY A 134 21.70 -23.88 -3.35
N ASP A 135 20.37 -23.98 -3.41
CA ASP A 135 19.64 -24.70 -4.47
C ASP A 135 19.02 -23.72 -5.50
N VAL A 136 18.75 -24.24 -6.71
CA VAL A 136 18.05 -23.57 -7.81
C VAL A 136 16.54 -23.74 -7.76
N ASN A 137 16.04 -24.61 -6.87
CA ASN A 137 14.62 -24.86 -6.67
C ASN A 137 13.93 -23.67 -5.99
N ASN A 138 13.56 -22.69 -6.82
CA ASN A 138 12.96 -21.44 -6.38
C ASN A 138 11.44 -21.47 -6.50
N ILE A 139 10.78 -20.87 -5.52
CA ILE A 139 9.34 -20.59 -5.50
C ILE A 139 9.16 -19.09 -5.69
N ILE A 140 8.27 -18.72 -6.60
CA ILE A 140 7.90 -17.31 -6.85
C ILE A 140 6.56 -17.08 -6.18
N LEU A 141 6.53 -16.19 -5.19
CA LEU A 141 5.31 -15.76 -4.53
C LEU A 141 4.87 -14.41 -5.13
N PRO A 142 3.77 -14.35 -5.89
CA PRO A 142 3.22 -13.09 -6.37
C PRO A 142 2.58 -12.31 -5.23
N LEU A 143 2.55 -10.98 -5.33
CA LEU A 143 1.86 -10.14 -4.36
C LEU A 143 0.35 -10.45 -4.42
N GLU A 144 -0.23 -10.80 -3.28
CA GLU A 144 -1.68 -10.99 -3.18
C GLU A 144 -2.38 -9.63 -3.09
N GLU A 145 -3.17 -9.32 -4.10
CA GLU A 145 -4.08 -8.18 -4.09
C GLU A 145 -5.36 -8.58 -3.36
N SER A 146 -5.79 -7.77 -2.39
CA SER A 146 -7.10 -7.95 -1.78
C SER A 146 -8.16 -7.73 -2.84
N LYS A 147 -8.78 -8.83 -3.28
CA LYS A 147 -9.88 -8.80 -4.23
C LYS A 147 -10.99 -7.93 -3.64
N THR A 148 -11.15 -6.70 -4.15
CA THR A 148 -12.30 -5.86 -3.80
C THR A 148 -13.53 -6.61 -4.26
N LEU A 149 -14.32 -7.09 -3.30
CA LEU A 149 -15.59 -7.74 -3.58
C LEU A 149 -16.52 -6.64 -4.12
N GLU A 150 -16.71 -6.56 -5.44
CA GLU A 150 -17.86 -5.86 -5.99
C GLU A 150 -19.11 -6.60 -5.53
N GLU A 151 -19.75 -6.04 -4.50
CA GLU A 151 -21.07 -6.42 -4.05
C GLU A 151 -22.07 -6.05 -5.15
N ASN A 152 -22.43 -7.03 -5.99
CA ASN A 152 -23.56 -6.94 -6.89
C ASN A 152 -24.85 -6.78 -6.05
N HIS A 153 -25.26 -5.54 -5.78
CA HIS A 153 -26.63 -5.24 -5.39
C HIS A 153 -27.54 -5.50 -6.60
N GLY A 154 -28.06 -6.73 -6.65
CA GLY A 154 -29.18 -7.07 -7.51
C GLY A 154 -30.41 -6.26 -7.09
N ASP A 155 -30.69 -5.20 -7.83
CA ASP A 155 -31.97 -4.51 -7.82
C ASP A 155 -33.04 -5.47 -8.36
N SER A 156 -33.71 -6.16 -7.44
CA SER A 156 -34.91 -6.93 -7.71
C SER A 156 -36.12 -6.20 -7.13
N ASP A 157 -36.43 -5.02 -7.66
CA ASP A 157 -37.76 -4.44 -7.52
C ASP A 157 -38.28 -3.88 -8.84
N ARG A 158 -38.84 -4.76 -9.68
CA ARG A 158 -39.98 -4.43 -10.55
C ARG A 158 -40.92 -5.62 -10.70
N SER A 159 -42.01 -5.53 -9.94
CA SER A 159 -43.29 -6.23 -10.14
C SER A 159 -43.86 -6.06 -11.55
N PRO A 160 -44.85 -6.89 -11.90
CA PRO A 160 -46.14 -6.35 -12.33
C PRO A 160 -47.26 -6.60 -11.31
#